data_AF-A0A137PI15-F1
#
_entry.id   AF-A0A137PI15-F1
#
_cell.length_a   1.000
_cell.length_b   1.000
_cell.length_c   1.000
_cell.angle_alpha   90.00
_cell.angle_beta   90.00
_cell.angle_gamma   90.00
#
_symmetry.space_group_name_H-M   'P 1'
#
loop_
_entity.id
_entity.type
_entity.pdbx_description
1 polymer ?
#
loop_
_entity_poly.entity_id
_entity_poly.type
_entity_poly.pdbx_seq_one_letter_code
_entity_poly.pdbx_strand_id
1 'polypeptide(L)'
;MLTNNVRRVIKNRVLYSTLTKAGKFPLNSGFFQVKHLSTTATKTASVTETSSFKPIIGQEVPFYDVIVIGGGHAGCEASAASARMGANTLLLTQKKDTIGELSCNPSLGGVGKGILVREVDALDGVCGKVGDLAGIQFTVLNRSKGPAVYGPRAQLDRKLYKHHMQQILNKQENLSIMEGSAFDITLEDGKIAGVELKDGTKIKCNNVILTTGTFLNGEIHIGLTVYPAGRIDEQPTIGLSESLMRAGFALGRMKTGTPPRLDGDTIDYTELKPQPGENPPTPFSFMHKSVPNANNQIMCHQTKTNEQSHQVIRGIIAGINAGCRAQGRVPFILDRGDAYIGVLIDDLVTKGVEEPYRIFTSRSEYRLCLRSDNADLRLTERGYQTGCVSQERYEATKSIQRQIQSGIETLRGIKHSSRHWNSLGFPISEKGHHQDAYEMLKFNGVKWDDFKNALPELGSWDPRVQESVWIEGMYQSYIDQQNDDIRNLKLNSSLQIPLAFDYEKLNLSTEDKTILSTVKPTTLQQAQSIPGLSPAAVIRLMKIVRKMKYYEYGNNA
;
A
#
# COMPACT_ATOMS: atom_id res chain seq x y z
N MET A 1 60.80 -12.84 -23.17
CA MET A 1 61.53 -13.59 -22.13
C MET A 1 60.52 -14.00 -21.09
N LEU A 2 60.15 -15.29 -21.07
CA LEU A 2 60.57 -16.26 -20.03
C LEU A 2 59.71 -16.10 -18.76
N THR A 3 59.01 -17.10 -18.21
CA THR A 3 58.87 -18.53 -18.51
C THR A 3 57.86 -19.11 -17.50
N ASN A 4 57.07 -20.08 -17.96
CA ASN A 4 56.82 -21.41 -17.39
C ASN A 4 57.00 -21.62 -15.87
N ASN A 5 55.97 -22.21 -15.23
CA ASN A 5 55.92 -23.62 -14.75
C ASN A 5 54.89 -23.77 -13.60
N VAL A 6 53.81 -24.57 -13.70
CA VAL A 6 53.68 -26.04 -13.82
C VAL A 6 53.43 -26.75 -12.46
N ARG A 7 52.26 -27.41 -12.38
CA ARG A 7 51.87 -28.67 -11.67
C ARG A 7 51.84 -28.75 -10.14
N ARG A 8 50.67 -29.15 -9.60
CA ARG A 8 50.39 -30.52 -9.04
C ARG A 8 48.91 -30.62 -8.58
N VAL A 9 48.06 -31.43 -9.22
CA VAL A 9 47.76 -32.87 -9.00
C VAL A 9 46.88 -33.16 -7.76
N ILE A 10 45.61 -33.42 -8.09
CA ILE A 10 44.64 -34.41 -7.56
C ILE A 10 45.11 -35.24 -6.35
N LYS A 11 44.35 -35.16 -5.25
CA LYS A 11 44.10 -36.32 -4.38
C LYS A 11 42.65 -36.31 -3.89
N ASN A 12 41.91 -37.31 -4.35
CA ASN A 12 40.66 -37.80 -3.78
C ASN A 12 40.73 -37.87 -2.25
N ARG A 13 39.71 -37.34 -1.58
CA ARG A 13 39.13 -37.98 -0.39
C ARG A 13 37.61 -37.85 -0.45
N VAL A 14 37.02 -38.91 -1.00
CA VAL A 14 35.72 -39.42 -0.58
C VAL A 14 35.80 -39.64 0.93
N LEU A 15 34.94 -38.97 1.68
CA LEU A 15 34.56 -39.37 3.04
C LEU A 15 33.04 -39.53 3.03
N TYR A 16 32.62 -40.75 2.69
CA TYR A 16 31.41 -41.30 3.28
C TYR A 16 31.65 -41.41 4.78
N SER A 17 30.89 -40.65 5.58
CA SER A 17 30.62 -41.04 6.96
C SER A 17 29.12 -41.16 7.13
N THR A 18 28.66 -42.40 6.95
CA THR A 18 27.41 -42.92 7.49
C THR A 18 27.44 -42.75 9.01
N LEU A 19 26.59 -41.88 9.54
CA LEU A 19 26.12 -41.96 10.93
C LEU A 19 24.61 -41.78 10.92
N THR A 20 23.93 -42.89 10.64
CA THR A 20 22.62 -43.18 11.19
C THR A 20 22.70 -43.08 12.71
N LYS A 21 22.03 -42.08 13.29
CA LYS A 21 21.41 -42.21 14.60
C LYS A 21 20.15 -41.36 14.64
N ALA A 22 19.03 -42.07 14.57
CA ALA A 22 17.74 -41.59 15.02
C ALA A 22 17.88 -40.99 16.42
N GLY A 23 17.56 -39.70 16.54
CA GLY A 23 17.40 -38.99 17.80
C GLY A 23 16.00 -38.40 17.81
N LYS A 24 15.06 -39.15 18.41
CA LYS A 24 13.72 -38.68 18.78
C LYS A 24 13.83 -37.31 19.46
N PHE A 25 13.18 -36.28 18.92
CA PHE A 25 12.84 -35.11 19.73
C PHE A 25 11.68 -35.50 20.65
N PRO A 26 11.84 -35.45 21.99
CA PRO A 26 10.73 -35.69 22.89
C PRO A 26 9.79 -34.48 22.87
N LEU A 27 8.54 -34.73 22.48
CA LEU A 27 7.38 -33.97 22.92
C LEU A 27 7.31 -34.11 24.45
N ASN A 28 7.85 -33.14 25.17
CA ASN A 28 7.51 -32.95 26.58
C ASN A 28 6.53 -31.78 26.69
N SER A 29 5.26 -32.17 26.65
CA SER A 29 4.17 -31.56 27.39
C SER A 29 4.58 -31.29 28.84
N GLY A 30 4.51 -30.04 29.27
CA GLY A 30 4.81 -29.69 30.66
C GLY A 30 4.42 -28.27 31.04
N PHE A 31 3.18 -28.13 31.52
CA PHE A 31 2.76 -27.22 32.60
C PHE A 31 3.00 -25.71 32.45
N PHE A 32 1.97 -25.00 31.95
CA PHE A 32 1.48 -23.79 32.64
C PHE A 32 0.09 -24.11 33.19
N GLN A 33 0.06 -24.51 34.46
CA GLN A 33 -1.16 -24.66 35.25
C GLN A 33 -1.80 -23.28 35.45
N VAL A 34 -3.02 -23.12 34.94
CA VAL A 34 -3.93 -22.07 35.40
C VAL A 34 -4.32 -22.42 36.83
N LYS A 35 -3.74 -21.74 37.82
CA LYS A 35 -4.22 -21.80 39.21
C LYS A 35 -5.57 -21.12 39.29
N HIS A 36 -6.64 -21.91 39.34
CA HIS A 36 -7.88 -21.51 39.98
C HIS A 36 -7.61 -21.32 41.47
N LEU A 37 -7.53 -20.07 41.91
CA LEU A 37 -7.69 -19.68 43.31
C LEU A 37 -9.08 -19.07 43.46
N SER A 38 -10.02 -19.90 43.88
CA SER A 38 -11.29 -19.47 44.46
C SER A 38 -11.04 -19.00 45.88
N THR A 39 -11.12 -17.69 46.13
CA THR A 39 -11.37 -17.15 47.46
C THR A 39 -12.26 -15.92 47.34
N THR A 40 -13.51 -16.11 47.75
CA THR A 40 -14.48 -15.09 48.14
C THR A 40 -13.86 -14.10 49.12
N ALA A 41 -13.73 -12.85 48.70
CA ALA A 41 -13.62 -11.70 49.60
C ALA A 41 -14.29 -10.48 48.94
N THR A 42 -15.52 -10.22 49.37
CA THR A 42 -16.23 -8.96 49.15
C THR A 42 -15.38 -7.78 49.64
N LYS A 43 -14.84 -7.01 48.70
CA LYS A 43 -14.43 -5.62 48.93
C LYS A 43 -14.96 -4.78 47.77
N THR A 44 -15.97 -3.98 48.09
CA THR A 44 -16.47 -2.85 47.32
C THR A 44 -15.30 -1.97 46.89
N ALA A 45 -14.91 -2.08 45.62
CA ALA A 45 -14.01 -1.14 44.97
C ALA A 45 -14.87 -0.07 44.31
N SER A 46 -14.74 1.16 44.80
CA SER A 46 -15.32 2.37 44.25
C SER A 46 -15.03 2.48 42.76
N VAL A 47 -16.10 2.65 41.98
CA VAL A 47 -16.04 3.18 40.62
C VAL A 47 -15.42 4.58 40.71
N THR A 48 -14.10 4.68 40.52
CA THR A 48 -13.46 5.96 40.21
C THR A 48 -13.89 6.32 38.80
N GLU A 49 -14.76 7.32 38.75
CA GLU A 49 -15.28 7.98 37.56
C GLU A 49 -14.23 8.07 36.45
N THR A 50 -14.56 7.44 35.32
CA THR A 50 -14.05 7.85 34.00
C THR A 50 -14.14 9.37 33.89
N SER A 51 -13.06 10.01 33.46
CA SER A 51 -12.97 11.46 33.27
C SER A 51 -14.28 12.00 32.71
N SER A 52 -15.02 12.69 33.58
CA SER A 52 -16.29 13.31 33.25
C SER A 52 -16.01 14.43 32.25
N PHE A 53 -16.28 14.17 30.98
CA PHE A 53 -16.48 15.23 30.00
C PHE A 53 -17.68 16.03 30.50
N LYS A 54 -17.41 17.15 31.17
CA LYS A 54 -18.44 18.13 31.50
C LYS A 54 -18.80 18.83 30.20
N PRO A 55 -20.03 18.70 29.70
CA PRO A 55 -20.47 19.51 28.57
C PRO A 55 -20.32 20.98 28.98
N ILE A 56 -19.68 21.77 28.12
CA ILE A 56 -19.59 23.22 28.31
C ILE A 56 -20.97 23.79 27.95
N ILE A 57 -21.93 23.60 28.85
CA ILE A 57 -23.27 24.20 28.74
C ILE A 57 -23.15 25.60 29.30
N GLY A 58 -23.12 26.61 28.42
CA GLY A 58 -23.27 28.02 28.79
C GLY A 58 -22.04 28.92 28.65
N GLN A 59 -20.90 28.45 28.14
CA GLN A 59 -19.92 29.38 27.56
C GLN A 59 -20.21 29.53 26.06
N GLU A 60 -20.35 30.76 25.58
CA GLU A 60 -20.33 31.04 24.16
C GLU A 60 -18.99 30.55 23.58
N VAL A 61 -19.05 29.48 22.79
CA VAL A 61 -17.86 29.02 22.07
C VAL A 61 -17.51 30.09 21.05
N PRO A 62 -16.25 30.59 21.03
CA PRO A 62 -15.87 31.66 20.12
C PRO A 62 -16.11 31.27 18.67
N PHE A 63 -16.51 32.26 17.88
CA PHE A 63 -16.62 32.13 16.44
C PHE A 63 -15.23 32.02 15.81
N TYR A 64 -15.06 31.10 14.85
CA TYR A 64 -13.83 30.95 14.09
C TYR A 64 -14.07 31.19 12.60
N ASP A 65 -13.12 31.83 11.92
CA ASP A 65 -13.20 32.04 10.48
C ASP A 65 -13.00 30.70 9.74
N VAL A 66 -12.09 29.87 10.24
CA VAL A 66 -11.70 28.58 9.67
C VAL A 66 -11.60 27.53 10.77
N ILE A 67 -12.24 26.38 10.57
CA ILE A 67 -12.02 25.17 11.39
C ILE A 67 -11.31 24.12 10.53
N VAL A 68 -10.14 23.67 10.97
CA VAL A 68 -9.38 22.57 10.36
C VAL A 68 -9.62 21.30 11.17
N ILE A 69 -10.16 20.26 10.52
CA ILE A 69 -10.48 18.99 11.16
C ILE A 69 -9.38 17.96 10.88
N GLY A 70 -8.62 17.63 11.93
CA GLY A 70 -7.59 16.60 11.95
C GLY A 70 -6.16 17.13 12.06
N GLY A 71 -5.44 16.74 13.12
CA GLY A 71 -4.03 17.13 13.37
C GLY A 71 -2.98 16.38 12.54
N GLY A 72 -3.32 15.89 11.35
CA GLY A 72 -2.37 15.25 10.44
C GLY A 72 -1.47 16.26 9.72
N HIS A 73 -0.55 15.80 8.88
CA HIS A 73 0.37 16.68 8.12
C HIS A 73 -0.35 17.79 7.35
N ALA A 74 -1.40 17.43 6.60
CA ALA A 74 -2.19 18.40 5.84
C ALA A 74 -2.90 19.40 6.77
N GLY A 75 -3.43 18.94 7.90
CA GLY A 75 -4.10 19.80 8.87
C GLY A 75 -3.14 20.76 9.57
N CYS A 76 -1.90 20.32 9.85
CA CYS A 76 -0.85 21.18 10.40
C CYS A 76 -0.52 22.33 9.44
N GLU A 77 -0.28 22.04 8.16
CA GLU A 77 -0.02 23.06 7.15
C GLU A 77 -1.21 23.99 6.92
N ALA A 78 -2.41 23.44 6.80
CA ALA A 78 -3.63 24.21 6.60
C ALA A 78 -3.87 25.18 7.77
N SER A 79 -3.69 24.70 9.00
CA SER A 79 -3.88 25.51 10.22
C SER A 79 -2.84 26.62 10.32
N ALA A 80 -1.57 26.30 10.07
CA ALA A 80 -0.51 27.29 10.09
C ALA A 80 -0.71 28.37 9.01
N ALA A 81 -1.07 27.95 7.79
CA ALA A 81 -1.29 28.84 6.67
C ALA A 81 -2.50 29.76 6.87
N SER A 82 -3.66 29.23 7.27
CA SER A 82 -4.86 30.06 7.48
C SER A 82 -4.67 31.07 8.61
N ALA A 83 -4.05 30.64 9.72
CA ALA A 83 -3.76 31.51 10.85
C ALA A 83 -2.75 32.62 10.48
N ARG A 84 -1.72 32.29 9.69
CA ARG A 84 -0.74 33.27 9.18
C ARG A 84 -1.34 34.27 8.21
N MET A 85 -2.37 33.89 7.46
CA MET A 85 -3.15 34.80 6.63
C MET A 85 -4.04 35.77 7.44
N GLY A 86 -4.08 35.62 8.77
CA GLY A 86 -4.84 36.47 9.68
C GLY A 86 -6.22 35.93 10.07
N ALA A 87 -6.61 34.74 9.60
CA ALA A 87 -7.89 34.14 9.95
C ALA A 87 -7.85 33.57 11.37
N ASN A 88 -8.87 33.84 12.18
CA ASN A 88 -9.05 33.18 13.48
C ASN A 88 -9.34 31.69 13.24
N THR A 89 -8.31 30.86 13.42
CA THR A 89 -8.31 29.46 13.00
C THR A 89 -8.38 28.53 14.21
N LEU A 90 -9.23 27.51 14.13
CA LEU A 90 -9.28 26.40 15.07
C LEU A 90 -8.73 25.12 14.42
N LEU A 91 -7.68 24.53 14.99
CA LEU A 91 -7.32 23.14 14.73
C LEU A 91 -8.05 22.22 15.70
N LEU A 92 -8.99 21.45 15.18
CA LEU A 92 -9.76 20.44 15.90
C LEU A 92 -9.17 19.05 15.67
N THR A 93 -8.76 18.36 16.73
CA THR A 93 -8.14 17.03 16.66
C THR A 93 -8.67 16.10 17.75
N GLN A 94 -8.69 14.79 17.52
CA GLN A 94 -9.15 13.85 18.56
C GLN A 94 -8.25 13.83 19.79
N LYS A 95 -6.93 13.96 19.57
CA LYS A 95 -5.89 14.03 20.61
C LYS A 95 -4.84 15.06 20.21
N LYS A 96 -4.44 15.95 21.12
CA LYS A 96 -3.37 16.94 20.92
C LYS A 96 -2.03 16.27 20.76
N ASP A 97 -1.78 15.22 21.54
CA ASP A 97 -0.51 14.49 21.57
C ASP A 97 -0.20 13.73 20.27
N THR A 98 -1.15 13.60 19.35
CA THR A 98 -0.98 12.94 18.04
C THR A 98 -0.83 13.93 16.87
N ILE A 99 -0.86 15.24 17.14
CA ILE A 99 -0.61 16.28 16.13
C ILE A 99 0.78 16.08 15.54
N GLY A 100 0.88 15.94 14.22
CA GLY A 100 2.16 15.71 13.52
C GLY A 100 2.69 14.27 13.57
N GLU A 101 1.90 13.28 13.98
CA GLU A 101 2.33 11.88 14.10
C GLU A 101 2.65 11.23 12.72
N LEU A 102 3.86 10.68 12.59
CA LEU A 102 4.38 10.03 11.37
C LEU A 102 3.90 8.57 11.21
N SER A 103 2.61 8.31 11.01
CA SER A 103 2.04 6.94 11.00
C SER A 103 2.74 5.88 10.13
N CYS A 104 3.24 6.23 8.94
CA CYS A 104 3.86 5.29 7.99
C CYS A 104 5.39 5.27 8.08
N ASN A 105 6.11 5.76 7.08
CA ASN A 105 7.57 5.79 7.06
C ASN A 105 8.09 6.99 7.88
N PRO A 106 9.10 6.85 8.75
CA PRO A 106 9.69 7.98 9.46
C PRO A 106 10.64 8.77 8.55
N SER A 107 10.12 9.28 7.43
CA SER A 107 10.92 9.98 6.42
C SER A 107 10.14 11.11 5.76
N LEU A 108 10.84 12.17 5.40
CA LEU A 108 10.33 13.29 4.60
C LEU A 108 11.04 13.32 3.25
N GLY A 109 10.33 13.74 2.20
CA GLY A 109 10.90 13.88 0.86
C GLY A 109 11.04 12.56 0.07
N GLY A 110 11.97 12.56 -0.89
CA GLY A 110 12.13 11.57 -1.96
C GLY A 110 12.20 12.22 -3.34
N VAL A 111 12.24 11.43 -4.43
CA VAL A 111 12.43 11.93 -5.80
C VAL A 111 11.48 13.08 -6.16
N GLY A 112 10.16 12.85 -6.11
CA GLY A 112 9.18 13.93 -6.30
C GLY A 112 8.79 14.64 -5.00
N LYS A 113 8.68 13.89 -3.89
CA LYS A 113 8.22 14.43 -2.60
C LYS A 113 9.15 15.49 -2.02
N GLY A 114 10.45 15.40 -2.27
CA GLY A 114 11.43 16.37 -1.79
C GLY A 114 11.24 17.74 -2.42
N ILE A 115 10.85 17.78 -3.69
CA ILE A 115 10.51 19.02 -4.41
C ILE A 115 9.28 19.65 -3.77
N LEU A 116 8.21 18.88 -3.58
CA LEU A 116 6.97 19.37 -2.94
C LEU A 116 7.23 19.93 -1.53
N VAL A 117 8.09 19.30 -0.74
CA VAL A 117 8.45 19.81 0.59
C VAL A 117 9.15 21.17 0.49
N ARG A 118 10.01 21.38 -0.51
CA ARG A 118 10.65 22.67 -0.75
C ARG A 118 9.68 23.72 -1.27
N GLU A 119 8.71 23.35 -2.10
CA GLU A 119 7.64 24.26 -2.54
C GLU A 119 6.76 24.69 -1.36
N VAL A 120 6.38 23.75 -0.49
CA VAL A 120 5.66 24.05 0.76
C VAL A 120 6.49 24.98 1.64
N ASP A 121 7.78 24.72 1.82
CA ASP A 121 8.66 25.60 2.58
C ASP A 121 8.80 27.01 1.95
N ALA A 122 8.85 27.11 0.62
CA ALA A 122 8.88 28.40 -0.08
C ALA A 122 7.58 29.20 0.10
N LEU A 123 6.46 28.53 0.35
CA LEU A 123 5.18 29.13 0.78
C LEU A 123 5.11 29.34 2.30
N ASP A 124 6.26 29.30 2.97
CA ASP A 124 6.45 29.43 4.41
C ASP A 124 5.79 28.31 5.23
N GLY A 125 5.50 27.16 4.61
CA GLY A 125 4.99 25.97 5.28
C GLY A 125 5.92 25.43 6.36
N VAL A 126 5.39 24.60 7.25
CA VAL A 126 6.09 24.21 8.49
C VAL A 126 6.86 22.90 8.36
N CYS A 127 6.46 22.00 7.46
CA CYS A 127 7.01 20.64 7.39
C CYS A 127 8.49 20.60 7.01
N GLY A 128 8.96 21.54 6.17
CA GLY A 128 10.38 21.66 5.81
C GLY A 128 11.23 22.01 7.04
N LYS A 129 10.84 23.08 7.74
CA LYS A 129 11.50 23.53 8.99
C LYS A 129 11.49 22.46 10.08
N VAL A 130 10.32 21.86 10.34
CA VAL A 130 10.19 20.78 11.34
C VAL A 130 11.00 19.54 10.92
N GLY A 131 11.00 19.21 9.63
CA GLY A 131 11.78 18.11 9.07
C GLY A 131 13.28 18.29 9.27
N ASP A 132 13.79 19.51 9.12
CA ASP A 132 15.20 19.82 9.38
C ASP A 132 15.57 19.68 10.86
N LEU A 133 14.69 20.15 11.77
CA LEU A 133 14.91 20.06 13.21
C LEU A 133 14.89 18.60 13.72
N ALA A 134 14.03 17.76 13.14
CA ALA A 134 13.85 16.36 13.52
C ALA A 134 14.69 15.38 12.69
N GLY A 135 15.45 15.87 11.71
CA GLY A 135 16.16 15.03 10.76
C GLY A 135 17.35 14.31 11.40
N ILE A 136 17.38 13.00 11.23
CA ILE A 136 18.44 12.12 11.74
C ILE A 136 19.33 11.56 10.63
N GLN A 137 18.96 11.72 9.36
CA GLN A 137 19.79 11.37 8.21
C GLN A 137 19.26 12.12 6.99
N PHE A 138 20.12 12.74 6.18
CA PHE A 138 19.74 13.48 4.97
C PHE A 138 20.43 12.89 3.74
N THR A 139 19.73 12.87 2.61
CA THR A 139 20.25 12.37 1.34
C THR A 139 19.55 13.04 0.17
N VAL A 140 20.28 13.45 -0.86
CA VAL A 140 19.70 13.85 -2.14
C VAL A 140 19.72 12.64 -3.09
N LEU A 141 18.53 12.15 -3.42
CA LEU A 141 18.37 11.09 -4.41
C LEU A 141 18.70 11.62 -5.81
N ASN A 142 19.20 10.74 -6.68
CA ASN A 142 19.63 11.06 -8.06
C ASN A 142 20.73 12.13 -8.16
N ARG A 143 21.59 12.25 -7.14
CA ARG A 143 22.64 13.27 -7.13
C ARG A 143 23.61 13.19 -8.32
N SER A 144 23.87 11.99 -8.85
CA SER A 144 24.71 11.79 -10.05
C SER A 144 24.04 12.18 -11.36
N LYS A 145 22.71 12.37 -11.39
CA LYS A 145 21.93 12.62 -12.61
C LYS A 145 21.67 14.12 -12.86
N GLY A 146 22.25 14.98 -12.04
CA GLY A 146 22.17 16.44 -12.17
C GLY A 146 20.95 17.09 -11.52
N PRO A 147 20.99 18.42 -11.29
CA PRO A 147 20.07 19.12 -10.38
C PRO A 147 18.59 19.04 -10.72
N ALA A 148 18.25 18.89 -12.00
CA ALA A 148 16.85 18.85 -12.46
C ALA A 148 16.06 17.66 -11.92
N VAL A 149 16.73 16.60 -11.47
CA VAL A 149 16.09 15.36 -10.98
C VAL A 149 16.43 15.05 -9.52
N TYR A 150 17.00 16.01 -8.80
CA TYR A 150 17.34 15.86 -7.40
C TYR A 150 16.10 15.66 -6.53
N GLY A 151 16.17 14.65 -5.67
CA GLY A 151 15.12 14.34 -4.71
C GLY A 151 15.60 14.43 -3.27
N PRO A 152 15.53 15.61 -2.62
CA PRO A 152 15.87 15.74 -1.21
C PRO A 152 15.04 14.79 -0.34
N ARG A 153 15.70 14.09 0.56
CA ARG A 153 15.09 13.10 1.46
C ARG A 153 15.75 13.17 2.83
N ALA A 154 14.97 13.01 3.90
CA ALA A 154 15.52 12.73 5.22
C ALA A 154 14.78 11.60 5.92
N GLN A 155 15.50 10.88 6.78
CA GLN A 155 14.90 10.12 7.88
C GLN A 155 14.71 11.04 9.07
N LEU A 156 13.61 10.86 9.78
CA LEU A 156 13.18 11.72 10.88
C LEU A 156 13.06 10.92 12.16
N ASP A 157 13.46 11.52 13.28
CA ASP A 157 13.02 11.03 14.59
C ASP A 157 11.52 11.37 14.77
N ARG A 158 10.70 10.35 15.03
CA ARG A 158 9.25 10.50 15.16
C ARG A 158 8.86 11.40 16.33
N LYS A 159 9.56 11.27 17.47
CA LYS A 159 9.27 12.03 18.68
C LYS A 159 9.67 13.49 18.48
N LEU A 160 10.85 13.75 17.91
CA LEU A 160 11.30 15.11 17.62
C LEU A 160 10.41 15.80 16.59
N TYR A 161 10.02 15.10 15.51
CA TYR A 161 9.15 15.67 14.49
C TYR A 161 7.81 16.09 15.09
N LYS A 162 7.20 15.20 15.88
CA LYS A 162 5.96 15.47 16.59
C LYS A 162 6.09 16.64 17.56
N HIS A 163 7.14 16.64 18.37
CA HIS A 163 7.42 17.70 19.34
C HIS A 163 7.57 19.07 18.67
N HIS A 164 8.42 19.17 17.64
CA HIS A 164 8.66 20.43 16.94
C HIS A 164 7.44 20.92 16.14
N MET A 165 6.65 19.99 15.56
CA MET A 165 5.39 20.34 14.92
C MET A 165 4.42 21.01 15.92
N GLN A 166 4.22 20.38 17.08
CA GLN A 166 3.36 20.92 18.14
C GLN A 166 3.88 22.26 18.67
N GLN A 167 5.21 22.39 18.86
CA GLN A 167 5.81 23.64 19.30
C GLN A 167 5.59 24.79 18.30
N ILE A 168 5.74 24.53 17.00
CA ILE A 168 5.53 25.56 15.97
C ILE A 168 4.06 25.97 15.93
N LEU A 169 3.13 25.02 15.97
CA LEU A 169 1.70 25.34 15.91
C LEU A 169 1.23 26.07 17.17
N ASN A 170 1.71 25.70 18.36
CA ASN A 170 1.36 26.39 19.61
C ASN A 170 1.88 27.84 19.66
N LYS A 171 2.89 28.18 18.85
CA LYS A 171 3.43 29.55 18.74
C LYS A 171 2.79 30.36 17.61
N GLN A 172 1.95 29.74 16.77
CA GLN A 172 1.34 30.40 15.64
C GLN A 172 0.23 31.36 16.13
N GLU A 173 0.39 32.65 15.86
CA GLU A 173 -0.66 33.64 16.13
C GLU A 173 -1.93 33.32 15.32
N ASN A 174 -3.09 33.65 15.89
CA ASN A 174 -4.43 33.35 15.36
C ASN A 174 -4.79 31.86 15.24
N LEU A 175 -4.01 30.96 15.85
CA LEU A 175 -4.31 29.53 15.88
C LEU A 175 -4.68 29.05 17.28
N SER A 176 -5.89 28.52 17.43
CA SER A 176 -6.33 27.79 18.62
C SER A 176 -6.30 26.28 18.35
N ILE A 177 -5.96 25.48 19.36
CA ILE A 177 -5.94 24.01 19.26
C ILE A 177 -6.90 23.40 20.30
N MET A 178 -7.87 22.63 19.83
CA MET A 178 -8.88 22.00 20.67
C MET A 178 -8.91 20.48 20.46
N GLU A 179 -9.04 19.75 21.57
CA GLU A 179 -9.35 18.32 21.51
C GLU A 179 -10.85 18.13 21.36
N GLY A 180 -11.24 17.35 20.37
CA GLY A 180 -12.63 17.06 20.08
C GLY A 180 -12.77 16.17 18.85
N SER A 181 -13.80 15.33 18.86
CA SER A 181 -14.14 14.50 17.71
C SER A 181 -15.25 15.17 16.92
N ALA A 182 -14.93 15.70 15.75
CA ALA A 182 -15.95 16.21 14.83
C ALA A 182 -16.93 15.08 14.43
N PHE A 183 -18.22 15.36 14.56
CA PHE A 183 -19.29 14.43 14.27
C PHE A 183 -20.10 14.87 13.05
N ASP A 184 -20.44 16.15 12.94
CA ASP A 184 -21.23 16.71 11.82
C ASP A 184 -20.69 18.06 11.35
N ILE A 185 -21.00 18.43 10.10
CA ILE A 185 -20.76 19.75 9.51
C ILE A 185 -22.13 20.39 9.28
N THR A 186 -22.39 21.50 9.97
CA THR A 186 -23.69 22.16 9.88
C THR A 186 -23.73 23.12 8.70
N LEU A 187 -24.84 23.07 7.96
CA LEU A 187 -25.10 23.93 6.80
C LEU A 187 -26.33 24.81 7.06
N GLU A 188 -26.24 26.08 6.68
CA GLU A 188 -27.35 27.03 6.63
C GLU A 188 -27.42 27.58 5.19
N ASP A 189 -28.59 27.44 4.54
CA ASP A 189 -28.81 27.85 3.15
C ASP A 189 -27.74 27.36 2.16
N GLY A 190 -27.26 26.12 2.35
CA GLY A 190 -26.23 25.50 1.52
C GLY A 190 -24.81 26.02 1.75
N LYS A 191 -24.60 26.86 2.78
CA LYS A 191 -23.28 27.37 3.20
C LYS A 191 -22.88 26.77 4.53
N ILE A 192 -21.57 26.71 4.78
CA ILE A 192 -21.01 26.26 6.06
C ILE A 192 -21.45 27.21 7.17
N ALA A 193 -21.99 26.66 8.25
CA ALA A 193 -22.38 27.39 9.45
C ALA A 193 -21.56 26.98 10.69
N GLY A 194 -20.95 25.80 10.68
CA GLY A 194 -20.22 25.29 11.84
C GLY A 194 -19.87 23.81 11.79
N VAL A 195 -19.34 23.33 12.91
CA VAL A 195 -19.01 21.93 13.18
C VAL A 195 -19.65 21.52 14.50
N GLU A 196 -20.28 20.35 14.52
CA GLU A 196 -20.79 19.71 15.73
C GLU A 196 -19.84 18.61 16.17
N LEU A 197 -19.46 18.62 17.45
CA LEU A 197 -18.64 17.60 18.07
C LEU A 197 -19.50 16.42 18.56
N LYS A 198 -18.87 15.27 18.79
CA LYS A 198 -19.53 14.06 19.28
C LYS A 198 -20.21 14.23 20.64
N ASP A 199 -19.78 15.20 21.45
CA ASP A 199 -20.39 15.52 22.75
C ASP A 199 -21.57 16.50 22.65
N GLY A 200 -21.96 16.90 21.43
CA GLY A 200 -23.04 17.84 21.15
C GLY A 200 -22.60 19.31 21.13
N THR A 201 -21.33 19.61 21.40
CA THR A 201 -20.81 20.99 21.32
C THR A 201 -20.86 21.49 19.88
N LYS A 202 -21.42 22.69 19.67
CA LYS A 202 -21.50 23.34 18.36
C LYS A 202 -20.54 24.51 18.28
N ILE A 203 -19.67 24.50 17.28
CA ILE A 203 -18.67 25.54 17.03
C ILE A 203 -19.04 26.24 15.72
N LYS A 204 -19.33 27.54 15.78
CA LYS A 204 -19.71 28.33 14.61
C LYS A 204 -18.49 28.69 13.77
N CYS A 205 -18.59 28.56 12.46
CA CYS A 205 -17.57 29.00 11.52
C CYS A 205 -18.10 29.19 10.11
N ASN A 206 -17.35 29.93 9.29
CA ASN A 206 -17.67 30.15 7.87
C ASN A 206 -17.00 29.15 6.92
N ASN A 207 -15.88 28.53 7.34
CA ASN A 207 -15.08 27.66 6.48
C ASN A 207 -14.60 26.44 7.26
N VAL A 208 -14.64 25.27 6.61
CA VAL A 208 -14.14 24.01 7.17
C VAL A 208 -13.14 23.39 6.21
N ILE A 209 -11.99 22.97 6.73
CA ILE A 209 -10.98 22.20 5.99
C ILE A 209 -10.94 20.77 6.56
N LEU A 210 -11.22 19.78 5.73
CA LEU A 210 -11.24 18.37 6.13
C LEU A 210 -9.90 17.68 5.85
N THR A 211 -9.22 17.25 6.91
CA THR A 211 -7.94 16.53 6.86
C THR A 211 -7.96 15.26 7.71
N THR A 212 -9.06 14.51 7.61
CA THR A 212 -9.35 13.32 8.42
C THR A 212 -8.41 12.14 8.18
N GLY A 213 -7.56 12.19 7.15
CA GLY A 213 -6.56 11.15 6.88
C GLY A 213 -7.20 9.77 6.73
N THR A 214 -6.71 8.79 7.48
CA THR A 214 -7.20 7.40 7.46
C THR A 214 -8.38 7.14 8.39
N PHE A 215 -8.94 8.17 9.04
CA PHE A 215 -9.95 8.00 10.09
C PHE A 215 -11.38 7.89 9.56
N LEU A 216 -11.71 8.53 8.43
CA LEU A 216 -13.07 8.55 7.89
C LEU A 216 -13.50 7.13 7.47
N ASN A 217 -14.42 6.53 8.23
CA ASN A 217 -14.81 5.11 8.12
C ASN A 217 -13.61 4.15 8.02
N GLY A 218 -12.53 4.44 8.75
CA GLY A 218 -11.30 3.66 8.73
C GLY A 218 -11.47 2.22 9.24
N GLU A 219 -10.76 1.29 8.61
CA GLU A 219 -10.65 -0.11 9.03
C GLU A 219 -9.21 -0.59 8.91
N ILE A 220 -8.78 -1.44 9.84
CA ILE A 220 -7.50 -2.13 9.78
C ILE A 220 -7.71 -3.56 9.32
N HIS A 221 -6.82 -4.02 8.44
CA HIS A 221 -6.78 -5.39 7.95
C HIS A 221 -5.44 -6.03 8.32
N ILE A 222 -5.47 -7.12 9.08
CA ILE A 222 -4.31 -7.95 9.42
C ILE A 222 -4.65 -9.39 9.01
N GLY A 223 -4.14 -9.83 7.86
CA GLY A 223 -4.58 -11.08 7.25
C GLY A 223 -6.07 -11.04 6.94
N LEU A 224 -6.82 -12.01 7.48
CA LEU A 224 -8.28 -12.08 7.38
C LEU A 224 -9.00 -11.29 8.47
N THR A 225 -8.29 -10.84 9.51
CA THR A 225 -8.87 -10.06 10.61
C THR A 225 -9.09 -8.63 10.16
N VAL A 226 -10.33 -8.15 10.28
CA VAL A 226 -10.74 -6.78 9.95
C VAL A 226 -11.48 -6.18 11.12
N TYR A 227 -11.09 -4.97 11.53
CA TYR A 227 -11.76 -4.24 12.61
C TYR A 227 -11.78 -2.72 12.34
N PRO A 228 -12.82 -1.98 12.81
CA PRO A 228 -12.92 -0.54 12.64
C PRO A 228 -11.81 0.20 13.42
N ALA A 229 -11.03 1.02 12.73
CA ALA A 229 -9.93 1.78 13.29
C ALA A 229 -9.38 2.79 12.28
N GLY A 230 -9.09 4.02 12.71
CA GLY A 230 -8.40 5.02 11.88
C GLY A 230 -6.89 4.77 11.81
N ARG A 231 -6.31 4.38 12.95
CA ARG A 231 -4.94 3.90 13.16
C ARG A 231 -4.96 2.86 14.27
N ILE A 232 -3.86 2.12 14.46
CA ILE A 232 -3.76 1.14 15.54
C ILE A 232 -4.10 1.85 16.86
N ASP A 233 -5.05 1.31 17.62
CA ASP A 233 -5.58 1.83 18.88
C ASP A 233 -6.31 3.20 18.81
N GLU A 234 -6.67 3.66 17.60
CA GLU A 234 -7.43 4.90 17.39
C GLU A 234 -8.76 4.65 16.66
N GLN A 235 -9.85 5.18 17.22
CA GLN A 235 -11.20 4.96 16.71
C GLN A 235 -11.44 5.68 15.37
N PRO A 236 -12.21 5.09 14.45
CA PRO A 236 -12.57 5.75 13.21
C PRO A 236 -13.62 6.85 13.44
N THR A 237 -13.78 7.74 12.47
CA THR A 237 -14.80 8.78 12.45
C THR A 237 -15.91 8.40 11.49
N ILE A 238 -17.14 8.23 12.00
CA ILE A 238 -18.30 7.75 11.23
C ILE A 238 -19.21 8.91 10.80
N GLY A 239 -19.62 9.79 11.73
CA GLY A 239 -20.62 10.84 11.46
C GLY A 239 -20.27 11.80 10.31
N LEU A 240 -18.98 12.16 10.16
CA LEU A 240 -18.54 13.03 9.05
C LEU A 240 -18.80 12.42 7.66
N SER A 241 -18.78 11.09 7.55
CA SER A 241 -19.04 10.43 6.26
C SER A 241 -20.50 10.59 5.85
N GLU A 242 -21.42 10.48 6.79
CA GLU A 242 -22.85 10.72 6.56
C GLU A 242 -23.11 12.18 6.19
N SER A 243 -22.42 13.11 6.84
CA SER A 243 -22.49 14.54 6.55
C SER A 243 -22.14 14.84 5.10
N LEU A 244 -21.04 14.26 4.60
CA LEU A 244 -20.61 14.41 3.21
C LEU A 244 -21.60 13.77 2.22
N MET A 245 -22.14 12.60 2.53
CA MET A 245 -23.15 11.95 1.69
C MET A 245 -24.43 12.78 1.61
N ARG A 246 -24.90 13.35 2.74
CA ARG A 246 -26.07 14.25 2.76
C ARG A 246 -25.83 15.51 1.93
N ALA A 247 -24.60 16.03 1.90
CA ALA A 247 -24.20 17.14 1.05
C ALA A 247 -24.06 16.77 -0.45
N GLY A 248 -24.28 15.51 -0.82
CA GLY A 248 -24.27 15.04 -2.22
C GLY A 248 -22.91 14.52 -2.71
N PHE A 249 -21.92 14.33 -1.83
CA PHE A 249 -20.64 13.76 -2.22
C PHE A 249 -20.71 12.24 -2.38
N ALA A 250 -20.10 11.73 -3.45
CA ALA A 250 -19.84 10.31 -3.59
C ALA A 250 -18.60 9.91 -2.77
N LEU A 251 -18.75 8.88 -1.92
CA LEU A 251 -17.65 8.34 -1.11
C LEU A 251 -17.15 7.01 -1.68
N GLY A 252 -15.83 6.83 -1.67
CA GLY A 252 -15.14 5.59 -2.04
C GLY A 252 -14.17 5.15 -0.95
N ARG A 253 -13.68 3.90 -1.02
CA ARG A 253 -12.67 3.36 -0.10
C ARG A 253 -11.32 3.23 -0.78
N MET A 254 -10.28 3.63 -0.07
CA MET A 254 -8.88 3.40 -0.46
C MET A 254 -8.18 2.56 0.61
N LYS A 255 -7.21 1.74 0.19
CA LYS A 255 -6.44 0.88 1.09
C LYS A 255 -4.95 1.14 0.94
N THR A 256 -4.26 1.29 2.07
CA THR A 256 -2.80 1.47 2.14
C THR A 256 -2.22 0.53 3.19
N GLY A 257 -1.04 -0.03 2.93
CA GLY A 257 -0.31 -0.86 3.89
C GLY A 257 0.85 -0.12 4.55
N THR A 258 1.17 -0.49 5.79
CA THR A 258 2.43 -0.13 6.46
C THR A 258 3.22 -1.42 6.72
N PRO A 259 4.56 -1.43 6.57
CA PRO A 259 5.36 -2.58 6.97
C PRO A 259 5.26 -2.82 8.50
N PRO A 260 5.61 -4.03 8.98
CA PRO A 260 5.80 -4.26 10.40
C PRO A 260 6.89 -3.36 10.97
N ARG A 261 6.90 -3.19 12.29
CA ARG A 261 8.00 -2.56 13.03
C ARG A 261 8.82 -3.68 13.65
N LEU A 262 10.13 -3.67 13.39
CA LEU A 262 11.06 -4.69 13.88
C LEU A 262 11.85 -4.12 15.05
N ASP A 263 12.21 -4.97 16.00
CA ASP A 263 13.12 -4.61 17.07
C ASP A 263 14.54 -4.50 16.51
N GLY A 264 15.14 -3.31 16.66
CA GLY A 264 16.45 -3.00 16.12
C GLY A 264 17.56 -3.88 16.69
N ASP A 265 17.44 -4.31 17.94
CA ASP A 265 18.46 -5.12 18.62
C ASP A 265 18.46 -6.59 18.16
N THR A 266 17.41 -7.01 17.46
CA THR A 266 17.27 -8.36 16.91
C THR A 266 17.80 -8.50 15.47
N ILE A 267 18.28 -7.41 14.89
CA ILE A 267 18.76 -7.38 13.50
C ILE A 267 20.28 -7.53 13.47
N ASP A 268 20.77 -8.50 12.71
CA ASP A 268 22.18 -8.58 12.35
C ASP A 268 22.49 -7.58 11.22
N TYR A 269 23.18 -6.49 11.57
CA TYR A 269 23.57 -5.44 10.62
C TYR A 269 24.87 -5.73 9.88
N THR A 270 25.64 -6.76 10.28
CA THR A 270 26.99 -7.00 9.75
C THR A 270 26.99 -7.36 8.25
N GLU A 271 25.96 -8.06 7.80
CA GLU A 271 25.76 -8.48 6.41
C GLU A 271 24.98 -7.45 5.56
N LEU A 272 24.55 -6.34 6.17
CA LEU A 272 23.74 -5.32 5.50
C LEU A 272 24.62 -4.23 4.89
N LYS A 273 24.23 -3.74 3.70
CA LYS A 273 24.95 -2.64 3.04
C LYS A 273 24.66 -1.33 3.78
N PRO A 274 25.66 -0.66 4.38
CA PRO A 274 25.44 0.62 5.04
C PRO A 274 25.10 1.70 4.01
N GLN A 275 24.17 2.58 4.38
CA GLN A 275 23.72 3.73 3.60
C GLN A 275 23.84 4.97 4.49
N PRO A 276 24.98 5.67 4.47
CA PRO A 276 25.17 6.89 5.23
C PRO A 276 24.35 8.05 4.66
N GLY A 277 24.14 9.07 5.49
CA GLY A 277 23.66 10.37 5.03
C GLY A 277 24.76 11.15 4.32
N GLU A 278 24.38 12.26 3.70
CA GLU A 278 25.32 13.17 3.05
C GLU A 278 26.07 14.03 4.06
N ASN A 279 27.33 14.35 3.75
CA ASN A 279 28.16 15.24 4.54
C ASN A 279 28.79 16.33 3.65
N PRO A 280 28.41 17.62 3.81
CA PRO A 280 27.39 18.10 4.73
C PRO A 280 25.96 17.71 4.28
N PRO A 281 25.02 17.54 5.21
CA PRO A 281 23.61 17.32 4.87
C PRO A 281 23.00 18.57 4.24
N THR A 282 22.02 18.37 3.35
CA THR A 282 21.29 19.46 2.71
C THR A 282 19.94 19.67 3.40
N PRO A 283 19.68 20.83 4.02
CA PRO A 283 18.38 21.15 4.59
C PRO A 283 17.25 21.16 3.55
N PHE A 284 16.02 20.88 4.00
CA PHE A 284 14.81 21.12 3.23
C PHE A 284 14.48 22.61 3.21
N SER A 285 14.50 23.27 4.37
CA SER A 285 14.08 24.66 4.48
C SER A 285 15.13 25.60 3.91
N PHE A 286 14.69 26.56 3.09
CA PHE A 286 15.54 27.63 2.59
C PHE A 286 16.00 28.59 3.70
N MET A 287 15.33 28.55 4.87
CA MET A 287 15.68 29.36 6.03
C MET A 287 16.80 28.75 6.88
N HIS A 288 17.07 27.45 6.72
CA HIS A 288 18.13 26.77 7.47
C HIS A 288 19.40 26.65 6.62
N LYS A 289 20.53 27.11 7.15
CA LYS A 289 21.86 26.91 6.52
C LYS A 289 22.50 25.57 6.89
N SER A 290 22.06 24.97 8.00
CA SER A 290 22.53 23.70 8.54
C SER A 290 21.40 23.03 9.32
N VAL A 291 21.54 21.73 9.58
CA VAL A 291 20.60 20.96 10.40
C VAL A 291 21.22 20.64 11.76
N PRO A 292 20.43 20.57 12.86
CA PRO A 292 20.96 20.35 14.21
C PRO A 292 21.80 19.08 14.33
N ASN A 293 21.38 18.00 13.68
CA ASN A 293 22.01 16.69 13.79
C ASN A 293 23.05 16.41 12.69
N ALA A 294 23.66 17.44 12.10
CA ALA A 294 24.53 17.29 10.93
C ALA A 294 25.73 16.36 11.18
N ASN A 295 26.32 16.43 12.38
CA ASN A 295 27.50 15.66 12.77
C ASN A 295 27.18 14.28 13.39
N ASN A 296 25.90 13.94 13.57
CA ASN A 296 25.47 12.72 14.24
C ASN A 296 24.32 12.04 13.49
N GLN A 297 24.47 11.95 12.17
CA GLN A 297 23.50 11.27 11.31
C GLN A 297 23.53 9.76 11.54
N ILE A 298 22.35 9.16 11.65
CA ILE A 298 22.17 7.72 11.84
C ILE A 298 22.37 6.98 10.52
N MET A 299 22.99 5.80 10.59
CA MET A 299 23.20 4.91 9.45
C MET A 299 21.90 4.17 9.10
N CYS A 300 21.47 4.24 7.85
CA CYS A 300 20.46 3.32 7.31
C CYS A 300 21.16 2.09 6.73
N HIS A 301 20.43 0.99 6.64
CA HIS A 301 20.96 -0.25 6.09
C HIS A 301 20.08 -0.76 4.95
N GLN A 302 20.71 -1.26 3.91
CA GLN A 302 20.07 -1.85 2.75
C GLN A 302 20.25 -3.37 2.78
N THR A 303 19.15 -4.09 2.58
CA THR A 303 19.16 -5.54 2.41
C THR A 303 18.68 -5.92 1.00
N LYS A 304 18.88 -7.19 0.64
CA LYS A 304 18.60 -7.75 -0.68
C LYS A 304 18.12 -9.18 -0.56
N THR A 305 17.41 -9.65 -1.57
CA THR A 305 17.22 -11.11 -1.71
C THR A 305 18.57 -11.76 -1.99
N ASN A 306 18.83 -12.91 -1.36
CA ASN A 306 20.13 -13.59 -1.44
C ASN A 306 20.22 -14.53 -2.65
N GLU A 307 21.45 -14.84 -3.07
CA GLU A 307 21.70 -15.73 -4.21
C GLU A 307 21.17 -17.15 -3.93
N GLN A 308 21.15 -17.61 -2.68
CA GLN A 308 20.56 -18.91 -2.32
C GLN A 308 19.08 -18.98 -2.72
N SER A 309 18.30 -17.95 -2.42
CA SER A 309 16.89 -17.85 -2.82
C SER A 309 16.75 -17.80 -4.35
N HIS A 310 17.63 -17.06 -5.02
CA HIS A 310 17.65 -17.01 -6.49
C HIS A 310 18.02 -18.36 -7.10
N GLN A 311 18.96 -19.09 -6.51
CA GLN A 311 19.39 -20.42 -6.94
C GLN A 311 18.29 -21.46 -6.78
N VAL A 312 17.49 -21.41 -5.71
CA VAL A 312 16.32 -22.29 -5.58
C VAL A 312 15.34 -22.04 -6.73
N ILE A 313 15.04 -20.77 -7.02
CA ILE A 313 14.07 -20.39 -8.06
C ILE A 313 14.60 -20.64 -9.48
N ARG A 314 15.87 -20.32 -9.74
CA ARG A 314 16.54 -20.61 -11.02
C ARG A 314 16.74 -22.12 -11.20
N GLY A 315 17.07 -22.83 -10.13
CA GLY A 315 17.38 -24.25 -10.12
C GLY A 315 16.21 -25.11 -10.57
N ILE A 316 14.98 -24.79 -10.11
CA ILE A 316 13.79 -25.51 -10.59
C ILE A 316 13.57 -25.29 -12.10
N ILE A 317 13.68 -24.06 -12.61
CA ILE A 317 13.51 -23.78 -14.06
C ILE A 317 14.65 -24.39 -14.89
N ALA A 318 15.89 -24.29 -14.42
CA ALA A 318 17.05 -24.88 -15.07
C ALA A 318 16.95 -26.41 -15.12
N GLY A 319 16.52 -27.04 -14.02
CA GLY A 319 16.31 -28.50 -13.96
C GLY A 319 15.21 -28.96 -14.91
N ILE A 320 14.08 -28.26 -14.95
CA ILE A 320 12.99 -28.53 -15.91
C ILE A 320 13.53 -28.42 -17.35
N ASN A 321 14.26 -27.36 -17.67
CA ASN A 321 14.78 -27.13 -19.02
C ASN A 321 15.88 -28.09 -19.43
N ALA A 322 16.73 -28.53 -18.49
CA ALA A 322 17.70 -29.59 -18.72
C ALA A 322 16.99 -30.92 -19.03
N GLY A 323 15.94 -31.26 -18.28
CA GLY A 323 15.08 -32.42 -18.56
C GLY A 323 14.40 -32.32 -19.93
N CYS A 324 13.86 -31.14 -20.28
CA CYS A 324 13.26 -30.89 -21.60
C CYS A 324 14.28 -31.12 -22.71
N ARG A 325 15.48 -30.54 -22.59
CA ARG A 325 16.56 -30.70 -23.57
C ARG A 325 16.97 -32.17 -23.73
N ALA A 326 17.13 -32.90 -22.63
CA ALA A 326 17.51 -34.31 -22.66
C ALA A 326 16.46 -35.20 -23.36
N GLN A 327 15.19 -34.79 -23.31
CA GLN A 327 14.08 -35.51 -23.94
C GLN A 327 13.66 -34.94 -25.30
N GLY A 328 14.41 -33.97 -25.86
CA GLY A 328 14.06 -33.31 -27.12
C GLY A 328 12.76 -32.49 -27.07
N ARG A 329 12.34 -32.04 -25.88
CA ARG A 329 11.13 -31.24 -25.67
C ARG A 329 11.44 -29.73 -25.72
N VAL A 330 10.38 -28.94 -25.95
CA VAL A 330 10.44 -27.49 -25.92
C VAL A 330 10.77 -27.00 -24.50
N PRO A 331 11.67 -26.01 -24.33
CA PRO A 331 11.96 -25.44 -23.02
C PRO A 331 10.72 -24.85 -22.33
N PHE A 332 10.63 -25.07 -21.02
CA PHE A 332 9.70 -24.42 -20.12
C PHE A 332 10.17 -23.01 -19.78
N ILE A 333 9.49 -22.03 -20.39
CA ILE A 333 9.76 -20.61 -20.20
C ILE A 333 8.53 -19.98 -19.53
N LEU A 334 8.78 -19.26 -18.42
CA LEU A 334 7.77 -18.45 -17.73
C LEU A 334 8.03 -16.98 -18.05
N ASP A 335 7.00 -16.28 -18.53
CA ASP A 335 7.05 -14.84 -18.73
C ASP A 335 6.67 -14.06 -17.45
N ARG A 336 6.72 -12.72 -17.55
CA ARG A 336 6.35 -11.82 -16.43
C ARG A 336 4.88 -11.90 -16.04
N GLY A 337 3.99 -12.35 -16.93
CA GLY A 337 2.55 -12.50 -16.69
C GLY A 337 2.14 -13.87 -16.16
N ASP A 338 3.06 -14.83 -16.22
CA ASP A 338 2.84 -16.21 -15.78
C ASP A 338 3.09 -16.42 -14.29
N ALA A 339 4.18 -15.83 -13.77
CA ALA A 339 4.63 -16.00 -12.39
C ALA A 339 5.65 -14.94 -11.97
N TYR A 340 5.75 -14.71 -10.65
CA TYR A 340 6.88 -13.96 -10.07
C TYR A 340 8.24 -14.61 -10.34
N ILE A 341 8.29 -15.92 -10.62
CA ILE A 341 9.50 -16.60 -11.10
C ILE A 341 9.94 -16.01 -12.45
N GLY A 342 9.00 -15.79 -13.37
CA GLY A 342 9.29 -15.14 -14.65
C GLY A 342 9.73 -13.69 -14.48
N VAL A 343 9.09 -12.93 -13.58
CA VAL A 343 9.52 -11.55 -13.24
C VAL A 343 10.95 -11.52 -12.72
N LEU A 344 11.32 -12.42 -11.80
CA LEU A 344 12.68 -12.52 -11.27
C LEU A 344 13.70 -12.84 -12.38
N ILE A 345 13.43 -13.86 -13.19
CA ILE A 345 14.36 -14.29 -14.25
C ILE A 345 14.51 -13.18 -15.29
N ASP A 346 13.42 -12.58 -15.73
CA ASP A 346 13.41 -11.48 -16.68
C ASP A 346 14.17 -10.26 -16.16
N ASP A 347 13.92 -9.83 -14.92
CA ASP A 347 14.64 -8.70 -14.33
C ASP A 347 16.16 -8.96 -14.24
N LEU A 348 16.56 -10.18 -13.85
CA LEU A 348 17.97 -10.56 -13.76
C LEU A 348 18.67 -10.62 -15.13
N VAL A 349 17.97 -11.08 -16.17
CA VAL A 349 18.51 -11.18 -17.53
C VAL A 349 18.56 -9.80 -18.19
N THR A 350 17.51 -9.00 -18.04
CA THR A 350 17.33 -7.74 -18.78
C THR A 350 18.03 -6.55 -18.11
N LYS A 351 17.95 -6.42 -16.79
CA LYS A 351 18.50 -5.26 -16.07
C LYS A 351 19.92 -5.49 -15.56
N GLY A 352 20.39 -6.74 -15.54
CA GLY A 352 21.59 -7.11 -14.82
C GLY A 352 21.47 -6.85 -13.31
N VAL A 353 22.57 -7.03 -12.57
CA VAL A 353 22.65 -6.80 -11.12
C VAL A 353 23.66 -5.70 -10.81
N GLU A 354 23.44 -4.49 -11.34
CA GLU A 354 24.22 -3.31 -10.93
C GLU A 354 23.94 -2.94 -9.46
N GLU A 355 22.68 -3.11 -9.03
CA GLU A 355 22.28 -3.02 -7.64
C GLU A 355 21.67 -4.33 -7.12
N PRO A 356 21.76 -4.58 -5.81
CA PRO A 356 21.11 -5.71 -5.18
C PRO A 356 19.63 -5.90 -5.53
N TYR A 357 19.28 -6.97 -6.25
CA TYR A 357 17.90 -7.26 -6.61
C TYR A 357 17.02 -7.54 -5.36
N ARG A 358 15.79 -7.03 -5.39
CA ARG A 358 14.79 -7.12 -4.31
C ARG A 358 13.45 -7.56 -4.89
N ILE A 359 13.15 -8.85 -4.81
CA ILE A 359 11.93 -9.42 -5.41
C ILE A 359 10.64 -8.77 -4.86
N PHE A 360 10.60 -8.43 -3.57
CA PHE A 360 9.42 -7.87 -2.91
C PHE A 360 9.14 -6.39 -3.25
N THR A 361 10.10 -5.71 -3.89
CA THR A 361 9.91 -4.35 -4.43
C THR A 361 9.74 -4.34 -5.93
N SER A 362 9.84 -5.51 -6.60
CA SER A 362 9.58 -5.62 -8.03
C SER A 362 8.10 -5.36 -8.30
N ARG A 363 7.80 -4.34 -9.12
CA ARG A 363 6.43 -4.01 -9.52
C ARG A 363 6.04 -4.97 -10.64
N SER A 364 5.23 -5.99 -10.33
CA SER A 364 4.57 -6.79 -11.36
C SER A 364 3.30 -6.07 -11.83
N GLU A 365 3.15 -6.04 -13.14
CA GLU A 365 2.01 -5.51 -13.87
C GLU A 365 0.77 -6.38 -13.66
N TYR A 366 1.01 -7.67 -13.36
CA TYR A 366 0.02 -8.74 -13.25
C TYR A 366 -0.29 -9.09 -11.79
N ARG A 367 -0.05 -8.17 -10.83
CA ARG A 367 -0.14 -8.44 -9.39
C ARG A 367 -1.50 -9.01 -8.92
N LEU A 368 -2.58 -8.74 -9.65
CA LEU A 368 -3.92 -9.26 -9.34
C LEU A 368 -4.10 -10.71 -9.80
N CYS A 369 -3.35 -11.13 -10.82
CA CYS A 369 -3.33 -12.50 -11.35
C CYS A 369 -2.24 -13.35 -10.69
N LEU A 370 -1.09 -12.76 -10.34
CA LEU A 370 0.07 -13.44 -9.77
C LEU A 370 0.03 -13.55 -8.25
N ARG A 371 -1.04 -14.17 -7.75
CA ARG A 371 -1.24 -14.31 -6.31
C ARG A 371 -0.65 -15.62 -5.79
N SER A 372 -0.44 -15.71 -4.48
CA SER A 372 0.03 -16.93 -3.85
C SER A 372 -1.03 -18.02 -3.83
N ASP A 373 -2.30 -17.65 -3.62
CA ASP A 373 -3.44 -18.57 -3.51
C ASP A 373 -3.70 -19.38 -4.79
N ASN A 374 -3.42 -18.79 -5.96
CA ASN A 374 -3.71 -19.40 -7.26
C ASN A 374 -2.47 -19.93 -8.01
N ALA A 375 -1.32 -20.04 -7.33
CA ALA A 375 -0.06 -20.40 -7.98
C ALA A 375 -0.08 -21.78 -8.64
N ASP A 376 -0.74 -22.75 -8.03
CA ASP A 376 -0.89 -24.08 -8.59
C ASP A 376 -1.90 -24.11 -9.75
N LEU A 377 -3.00 -23.35 -9.66
CA LEU A 377 -3.96 -23.18 -10.75
C LEU A 377 -3.30 -22.59 -12.01
N ARG A 378 -2.31 -21.70 -11.83
CA ARG A 378 -1.54 -21.10 -12.94
C ARG A 378 -0.48 -22.03 -13.52
N LEU A 379 0.26 -22.76 -12.68
CA LEU A 379 1.52 -23.40 -13.08
C LEU A 379 1.45 -24.92 -13.21
N THR A 380 0.55 -25.60 -12.51
CA THR A 380 0.53 -27.07 -12.42
C THR A 380 0.23 -27.71 -13.77
N GLU A 381 -0.76 -27.21 -14.49
CA GLU A 381 -1.12 -27.73 -15.82
C GLU A 381 0.02 -27.58 -16.82
N ARG A 382 0.66 -26.41 -16.85
CA ARG A 382 1.81 -26.16 -17.73
C ARG A 382 3.00 -27.06 -17.38
N GLY A 383 3.26 -27.24 -16.08
CA GLY A 383 4.30 -28.15 -15.60
C GLY A 383 4.00 -29.61 -15.96
N TYR A 384 2.73 -30.01 -15.93
CA TYR A 384 2.30 -31.36 -16.30
C TYR A 384 2.47 -31.61 -17.81
N GLN A 385 2.04 -30.66 -18.65
CA GLN A 385 2.26 -30.70 -20.10
C GLN A 385 3.75 -30.76 -20.47
N THR A 386 4.60 -30.10 -19.69
CA THR A 386 6.06 -30.14 -19.83
C THR A 386 6.64 -31.49 -19.37
N GLY A 387 5.98 -32.15 -18.42
CA GLY A 387 6.39 -33.41 -17.81
C GLY A 387 7.16 -33.28 -16.49
N CYS A 388 7.15 -32.11 -15.85
CA CYS A 388 7.82 -31.87 -14.57
C CYS A 388 6.89 -31.92 -13.35
N VAL A 389 5.60 -32.22 -13.56
CA VAL A 389 4.58 -32.36 -12.51
C VAL A 389 4.02 -33.77 -12.55
N SER A 390 3.81 -34.38 -11.38
CA SER A 390 3.24 -35.73 -11.27
C SER A 390 1.75 -35.77 -11.62
N GLN A 391 1.28 -36.95 -12.04
CA GLN A 391 -0.14 -37.22 -12.28
C GLN A 391 -1.00 -36.86 -11.07
N GLU A 392 -0.60 -37.31 -9.88
CA GLU A 392 -1.30 -37.07 -8.62
C GLU A 392 -1.54 -35.57 -8.37
N ARG A 393 -0.49 -34.74 -8.55
CA ARG A 393 -0.61 -33.29 -8.37
C ARG A 393 -1.53 -32.66 -9.42
N TYR A 394 -1.40 -33.08 -10.67
CA TYR A 394 -2.26 -32.59 -11.75
C TYR A 394 -3.74 -32.90 -11.49
N GLU A 395 -4.05 -34.14 -11.10
CA GLU A 395 -5.41 -34.58 -10.78
C GLU A 395 -5.99 -33.84 -9.57
N ALA A 396 -5.20 -33.66 -8.51
CA ALA A 396 -5.61 -32.89 -7.33
C ALA A 396 -5.95 -31.44 -7.69
N THR A 397 -5.08 -30.75 -8.45
CA THR A 397 -5.33 -29.38 -8.91
C THR A 397 -6.53 -29.31 -9.85
N LYS A 398 -6.71 -30.27 -10.76
CA LYS A 398 -7.89 -30.32 -11.65
C LYS A 398 -9.19 -30.58 -10.90
N SER A 399 -9.16 -31.41 -9.85
CA SER A 399 -10.32 -31.62 -8.98
C SER A 399 -10.75 -30.31 -8.31
N ILE A 400 -9.79 -29.60 -7.70
CA ILE A 400 -10.07 -28.29 -7.08
C ILE A 400 -10.55 -27.27 -8.12
N GLN A 401 -9.93 -27.20 -9.30
CA GLN A 401 -10.34 -26.29 -10.37
C GLN A 401 -11.80 -26.54 -10.80
N ARG A 402 -12.23 -27.81 -10.91
CA ARG A 402 -13.63 -28.17 -11.21
C ARG A 402 -14.59 -27.76 -10.09
N GLN A 403 -14.21 -27.96 -8.83
CA GLN A 403 -15.03 -27.57 -7.69
C GLN A 403 -15.19 -26.05 -7.62
N ILE A 404 -14.12 -25.29 -7.86
CA ILE A 404 -14.18 -23.82 -7.95
C ILE A 404 -15.14 -23.39 -9.06
N GLN A 405 -15.00 -23.97 -10.26
CA GLN A 405 -15.86 -23.63 -11.39
C GLN A 405 -17.34 -23.96 -11.11
N SER A 406 -17.61 -25.16 -10.56
CA SER A 406 -18.95 -25.56 -10.14
C SER A 406 -19.53 -24.65 -9.05
N GLY A 407 -18.69 -24.18 -8.12
CA GLY A 407 -19.09 -23.23 -7.09
C GLY A 407 -19.47 -21.87 -7.67
N ILE A 408 -18.67 -21.35 -8.61
CA ILE A 408 -18.98 -20.11 -9.34
C ILE A 408 -20.31 -20.25 -10.10
N GLU A 409 -20.52 -21.37 -10.79
CA GLU A 409 -21.76 -21.64 -11.53
C GLU A 409 -22.98 -21.71 -10.61
N THR A 410 -22.83 -22.35 -9.44
CA THR A 410 -23.88 -22.41 -8.41
C THR A 410 -24.27 -21.00 -7.96
N LEU A 411 -23.29 -20.17 -7.62
CA LEU A 411 -23.55 -18.78 -7.20
C LEU A 411 -24.19 -17.94 -8.31
N ARG A 412 -23.81 -18.15 -9.58
CA ARG A 412 -24.45 -17.47 -10.73
C ARG A 412 -25.88 -17.94 -10.98
N GLY A 413 -26.23 -19.16 -10.56
CA GLY A 413 -27.59 -19.70 -10.61
C GLY A 413 -28.54 -19.08 -9.59
N ILE A 414 -28.01 -18.61 -8.45
CA ILE A 414 -28.79 -18.01 -7.37
C ILE A 414 -29.02 -16.54 -7.69
N LYS A 415 -30.24 -16.19 -8.11
CA LYS A 415 -30.61 -14.83 -8.52
C LYS A 415 -31.73 -14.30 -7.65
N HIS A 416 -31.53 -13.11 -7.10
CA HIS A 416 -32.54 -12.43 -6.31
C HIS A 416 -32.68 -10.96 -6.70
N SER A 417 -33.83 -10.38 -6.34
CA SER A 417 -34.08 -8.95 -6.48
C SER A 417 -33.27 -8.17 -5.43
N SER A 418 -33.03 -6.88 -5.71
CA SER A 418 -32.24 -6.05 -4.79
C SER A 418 -32.84 -6.00 -3.38
N ARG A 419 -34.18 -5.99 -3.29
CA ARG A 419 -34.92 -5.98 -2.03
C ARG A 419 -34.71 -7.27 -1.22
N HIS A 420 -34.66 -8.41 -1.88
CA HIS A 420 -34.46 -9.69 -1.21
C HIS A 420 -33.03 -9.84 -0.70
N TRP A 421 -32.04 -9.45 -1.48
CA TRP A 421 -30.65 -9.38 -1.02
C TRP A 421 -30.47 -8.46 0.20
N ASN A 422 -31.11 -7.27 0.20
CA ASN A 422 -31.13 -6.40 1.38
C ASN A 422 -31.78 -7.08 2.60
N SER A 423 -32.85 -7.86 2.41
CA SER A 423 -33.47 -8.62 3.51
C SER A 423 -32.57 -9.73 4.07
N LEU A 424 -31.62 -10.22 3.28
CA LEU A 424 -30.59 -11.18 3.69
C LEU A 424 -29.34 -10.49 4.29
N GLY A 425 -29.35 -9.17 4.42
CA GLY A 425 -28.25 -8.40 5.03
C GLY A 425 -27.18 -7.89 4.06
N PHE A 426 -27.37 -8.03 2.74
CA PHE A 426 -26.42 -7.53 1.74
C PHE A 426 -26.68 -6.06 1.42
N PRO A 427 -25.69 -5.14 1.57
CA PRO A 427 -25.90 -3.70 1.47
C PRO A 427 -25.90 -3.22 0.01
N ILE A 428 -27.02 -3.37 -0.70
CA ILE A 428 -27.13 -3.00 -2.11
C ILE A 428 -28.18 -1.92 -2.38
N SER A 429 -27.91 -1.06 -3.37
CA SER A 429 -28.85 -0.03 -3.80
C SER A 429 -30.08 -0.65 -4.43
N GLU A 430 -31.28 -0.17 -4.10
CA GLU A 430 -32.58 -0.69 -4.58
C GLU A 430 -32.86 -0.43 -6.08
N LYS A 431 -31.84 -0.16 -6.89
CA LYS A 431 -31.97 0.06 -8.33
C LYS A 431 -32.19 -1.25 -9.09
N GLY A 432 -33.41 -1.80 -8.98
CA GLY A 432 -34.19 -2.46 -10.03
C GLY A 432 -33.69 -3.71 -10.75
N HIS A 433 -32.46 -4.17 -10.56
CA HIS A 433 -31.91 -5.31 -11.32
C HIS A 433 -31.80 -6.58 -10.48
N HIS A 434 -32.12 -7.73 -11.08
CA HIS A 434 -31.79 -9.03 -10.51
C HIS A 434 -30.29 -9.24 -10.62
N GLN A 435 -29.65 -9.53 -9.50
CA GLN A 435 -28.22 -9.81 -9.44
C GLN A 435 -28.01 -11.22 -8.91
N ASP A 436 -27.01 -11.90 -9.44
CA ASP A 436 -26.65 -13.23 -8.96
C ASP A 436 -25.75 -13.17 -7.71
N ALA A 437 -25.68 -14.27 -6.97
CA ALA A 437 -24.90 -14.35 -5.73
C ALA A 437 -23.40 -14.16 -5.98
N TYR A 438 -22.90 -14.48 -7.18
CA TYR A 438 -21.51 -14.28 -7.55
C TYR A 438 -21.19 -12.79 -7.76
N GLU A 439 -22.12 -12.03 -8.33
CA GLU A 439 -22.02 -10.57 -8.43
C GLU A 439 -22.01 -9.87 -7.07
N MET A 440 -22.67 -10.44 -6.06
CA MET A 440 -22.67 -9.92 -4.69
C MET A 440 -21.26 -9.89 -4.07
N LEU A 441 -20.36 -10.79 -4.49
CA LEU A 441 -18.97 -10.84 -3.99
C LEU A 441 -18.15 -9.59 -4.32
N LYS A 442 -18.59 -8.78 -5.28
CA LYS A 442 -17.93 -7.53 -5.71
C LYS A 442 -18.23 -6.37 -4.77
N PHE A 443 -19.28 -6.47 -3.95
CA PHE A 443 -19.75 -5.37 -3.13
C PHE A 443 -18.91 -5.22 -1.87
N ASN A 444 -18.65 -3.96 -1.54
CA ASN A 444 -17.80 -3.61 -0.42
C ASN A 444 -18.50 -3.91 0.90
N GLY A 445 -17.78 -4.54 1.84
CA GLY A 445 -18.32 -4.93 3.15
C GLY A 445 -19.01 -6.31 3.18
N VAL A 446 -19.25 -6.94 2.03
CA VAL A 446 -19.77 -8.31 1.96
C VAL A 446 -18.67 -9.32 2.30
N LYS A 447 -18.93 -10.20 3.26
CA LYS A 447 -18.03 -11.28 3.71
C LYS A 447 -18.58 -12.64 3.32
N TRP A 448 -17.70 -13.63 3.22
CA TRP A 448 -18.11 -15.01 2.95
C TRP A 448 -19.05 -15.59 4.02
N ASP A 449 -18.91 -15.15 5.28
CA ASP A 449 -19.82 -15.54 6.37
C ASP A 449 -21.27 -15.08 6.13
N ASP A 450 -21.48 -13.94 5.47
CA ASP A 450 -22.81 -13.45 5.12
C ASP A 450 -23.51 -14.41 4.15
N PHE A 451 -22.75 -14.97 3.20
CA PHE A 451 -23.24 -16.01 2.29
C PHE A 451 -23.53 -17.33 3.01
N LYS A 452 -22.70 -17.75 3.97
CA LYS A 452 -23.00 -18.97 4.75
C LYS A 452 -24.27 -18.84 5.58
N ASN A 453 -24.55 -17.64 6.10
CA ASN A 453 -25.77 -17.38 6.85
C ASN A 453 -27.00 -17.34 5.93
N ALA A 454 -26.88 -16.70 4.77
CA ALA A 454 -27.97 -16.59 3.79
C ALA A 454 -28.24 -17.89 3.02
N LEU A 455 -27.19 -18.68 2.77
CA LEU A 455 -27.18 -19.89 1.95
C LEU A 455 -26.36 -20.98 2.66
N PRO A 456 -26.93 -21.68 3.66
CA PRO A 456 -26.20 -22.64 4.50
C PRO A 456 -25.52 -23.79 3.74
N GLU A 457 -26.05 -24.16 2.57
CA GLU A 457 -25.48 -25.16 1.67
C GLU A 457 -24.04 -24.85 1.23
N LEU A 458 -23.67 -23.56 1.14
CA LEU A 458 -22.32 -23.11 0.80
C LEU A 458 -21.30 -23.42 1.91
N GLY A 459 -21.75 -23.56 3.16
CA GLY A 459 -20.90 -23.88 4.30
C GLY A 459 -20.28 -25.28 4.24
N SER A 460 -20.85 -26.17 3.42
CA SER A 460 -20.38 -27.56 3.24
C SER A 460 -19.21 -27.71 2.26
N TRP A 461 -18.88 -26.65 1.51
CA TRP A 461 -17.83 -26.69 0.50
C TRP A 461 -16.45 -26.84 1.14
N ASP A 462 -15.49 -27.38 0.39
CA ASP A 462 -14.09 -27.39 0.83
C ASP A 462 -13.61 -25.95 1.14
N PRO A 463 -12.97 -25.69 2.29
CA PRO A 463 -12.54 -24.34 2.68
C PRO A 463 -11.68 -23.63 1.62
N ARG A 464 -10.87 -24.38 0.88
CA ARG A 464 -10.04 -23.86 -0.21
C ARG A 464 -10.89 -23.40 -1.40
N VAL A 465 -11.96 -24.13 -1.69
CA VAL A 465 -12.92 -23.77 -2.75
C VAL A 465 -13.69 -22.52 -2.35
N GLN A 466 -14.17 -22.45 -1.09
CA GLN A 466 -14.82 -21.25 -0.54
C GLN A 466 -13.93 -20.01 -0.70
N GLU A 467 -12.66 -20.10 -0.26
CA GLU A 467 -11.69 -19.02 -0.35
C GLU A 467 -11.42 -18.62 -1.80
N SER A 468 -11.18 -19.60 -2.68
CA SER A 468 -10.88 -19.33 -4.10
C SER A 468 -12.05 -18.67 -4.82
N VAL A 469 -13.28 -19.15 -4.60
CA VAL A 469 -14.49 -18.56 -5.22
C VAL A 469 -14.71 -17.13 -4.75
N TRP A 470 -14.53 -16.87 -3.45
CA TRP A 470 -14.61 -15.52 -2.89
C TRP A 470 -13.58 -14.57 -3.47
N ILE A 471 -12.31 -15.00 -3.54
CA ILE A 471 -11.21 -14.21 -4.11
C ILE A 471 -11.45 -13.92 -5.59
N GLU A 472 -11.82 -14.94 -6.39
CA GLU A 472 -12.12 -14.74 -7.81
C GLU A 472 -13.28 -13.76 -8.00
N GLY A 473 -14.37 -13.90 -7.25
CA GLY A 473 -15.51 -12.97 -7.33
C GLY A 473 -15.17 -11.53 -6.97
N MET A 474 -14.37 -11.33 -5.92
CA MET A 474 -13.90 -10.02 -5.47
C MET A 474 -13.03 -9.32 -6.53
N TYR A 475 -12.12 -10.07 -7.16
CA TYR A 475 -11.14 -9.50 -8.09
C TYR A 475 -11.57 -9.55 -9.55
N GLN A 476 -12.63 -10.29 -9.91
CA GLN A 476 -13.07 -10.51 -11.29
C GLN A 476 -13.10 -9.22 -12.13
N SER A 477 -13.79 -8.18 -11.66
CA SER A 477 -13.91 -6.91 -12.38
C SER A 477 -12.55 -6.22 -12.62
N TYR A 478 -11.65 -6.31 -11.65
CA TYR A 478 -10.31 -5.71 -11.75
C TYR A 478 -9.39 -6.53 -12.66
N ILE A 479 -9.52 -7.86 -12.62
CA ILE A 479 -8.78 -8.79 -13.48
C ILE A 479 -9.22 -8.63 -14.93
N ASP A 480 -10.53 -8.56 -15.19
CA ASP A 480 -11.08 -8.33 -16.53
C ASP A 480 -10.57 -7.00 -17.11
N GLN A 481 -10.65 -5.93 -16.32
CA GLN A 481 -10.13 -4.63 -16.72
C GLN A 481 -8.61 -4.67 -16.98
N GLN A 482 -7.84 -5.37 -16.15
CA GLN A 482 -6.40 -5.53 -16.34
C GLN A 482 -6.08 -6.33 -17.60
N ASN A 483 -6.77 -7.44 -17.85
CA ASN A 483 -6.59 -8.29 -19.02
C ASN A 483 -6.96 -7.56 -20.31
N ASP A 484 -8.03 -6.76 -20.29
CA ASP A 484 -8.39 -5.88 -21.41
C ASP A 484 -7.30 -4.86 -21.68
N ASP A 485 -6.75 -4.24 -20.63
CA ASP A 485 -5.66 -3.27 -20.76
C ASP A 485 -4.40 -3.91 -21.38
N ILE A 486 -4.04 -5.12 -20.95
CA ILE A 486 -2.89 -5.87 -21.49
C ILE A 486 -3.13 -6.31 -22.94
N ARG A 487 -4.31 -6.84 -23.26
CA ARG A 487 -4.66 -7.22 -24.64
C ARG A 487 -4.61 -6.02 -25.57
N ASN A 488 -5.20 -4.91 -25.14
CA ASN A 488 -5.14 -3.66 -25.87
C ASN A 488 -3.68 -3.21 -26.05
N LEU A 489 -2.83 -3.31 -25.03
CA LEU A 489 -1.42 -2.94 -25.16
C LEU A 489 -0.69 -3.76 -26.22
N LYS A 490 -0.92 -5.07 -26.29
CA LYS A 490 -0.31 -5.95 -27.30
C LYS A 490 -0.76 -5.56 -28.71
N LEU A 491 -2.07 -5.41 -28.91
CA LEU A 491 -2.67 -5.02 -30.19
C LEU A 491 -2.21 -3.64 -30.67
N ASN A 492 -1.91 -2.75 -29.73
CA ASN A 492 -1.57 -1.36 -29.98
C ASN A 492 -0.06 -1.09 -29.83
N SER A 493 0.79 -2.11 -29.77
CA SER A 493 2.24 -1.95 -29.56
C SER A 493 2.91 -1.05 -30.61
N SER A 494 2.42 -1.07 -31.85
CA SER A 494 2.88 -0.23 -32.97
C SER A 494 2.30 1.19 -33.00
N LEU A 495 1.44 1.57 -32.05
CA LEU A 495 0.90 2.93 -32.03
C LEU A 495 2.00 3.96 -31.81
N GLN A 496 2.04 4.91 -32.73
CA GLN A 496 2.89 6.09 -32.68
C GLN A 496 2.40 7.06 -31.62
N ILE A 497 3.34 7.55 -30.81
CA ILE A 497 3.12 8.61 -29.84
C ILE A 497 3.56 9.93 -30.52
N PRO A 498 2.72 10.98 -30.54
CA PRO A 498 3.10 12.25 -31.14
C PRO A 498 4.37 12.83 -30.53
N LEU A 499 5.27 13.38 -31.35
CA LEU A 499 6.54 13.98 -30.89
C LEU A 499 6.34 15.16 -29.92
N ALA A 500 5.21 15.86 -30.04
CA ALA A 500 4.82 16.97 -29.18
C ALA A 500 3.92 16.55 -28.00
N PHE A 501 3.85 15.25 -27.68
CA PHE A 501 3.00 14.75 -26.60
C PHE A 501 3.46 15.28 -25.24
N ASP A 502 2.53 15.87 -24.50
CA ASP A 502 2.77 16.45 -23.19
C ASP A 502 2.51 15.40 -22.08
N TYR A 503 3.57 14.72 -21.65
CA TYR A 503 3.49 13.68 -20.63
C TYR A 503 3.18 14.22 -19.23
N GLU A 504 3.38 15.52 -18.96
CA GLU A 504 3.09 16.13 -17.65
C GLU A 504 1.59 16.15 -17.33
N LYS A 505 0.75 16.21 -18.37
CA LYS A 505 -0.72 16.15 -18.26
C LYS A 505 -1.26 14.76 -17.94
N LEU A 506 -0.43 13.72 -17.95
CA LEU A 506 -0.86 12.38 -17.59
C LEU A 506 -1.13 12.28 -16.09
N ASN A 507 -2.17 11.57 -15.68
CA ASN A 507 -2.35 11.23 -14.28
C ASN A 507 -1.52 9.97 -13.95
N LEU A 508 -0.22 10.20 -13.74
CA LEU A 508 0.80 9.20 -13.46
C LEU A 508 1.67 9.61 -12.28
N SER A 509 2.43 8.66 -11.74
CA SER A 509 3.42 8.98 -10.72
C SER A 509 4.45 9.96 -11.27
N THR A 510 4.98 10.85 -10.41
CA THR A 510 6.01 11.82 -10.81
C THR A 510 7.23 11.12 -11.42
N GLU A 511 7.60 9.95 -10.87
CA GLU A 511 8.66 9.09 -11.39
C GLU A 511 8.41 8.67 -12.85
N ASP A 512 7.21 8.15 -13.14
CA ASP A 512 6.84 7.72 -14.50
C ASP A 512 6.76 8.91 -15.48
N LYS A 513 6.24 10.06 -15.03
CA LYS A 513 6.20 11.29 -15.84
C LYS A 513 7.60 11.75 -16.19
N THR A 514 8.48 11.87 -15.20
CA THR A 514 9.86 12.29 -15.42
C THR A 514 10.58 11.36 -16.40
N ILE A 515 10.39 10.04 -16.26
CA ILE A 515 10.96 9.05 -17.18
C ILE A 515 10.42 9.26 -18.61
N LEU A 516 9.10 9.37 -18.79
CA LEU A 516 8.48 9.58 -20.11
C LEU A 516 8.87 10.93 -20.74
N SER A 517 8.85 12.01 -19.96
CA SER A 517 9.26 13.36 -20.39
C SER A 517 10.74 13.43 -20.78
N THR A 518 11.59 12.58 -20.18
CA THR A 518 13.02 12.50 -20.49
C THR A 518 13.28 11.67 -21.74
N VAL A 519 12.71 10.46 -21.81
CA VAL A 519 13.00 9.50 -22.89
C VAL A 519 12.21 9.81 -24.16
N LYS A 520 11.01 10.38 -24.03
CA LYS A 520 10.09 10.74 -25.13
C LYS A 520 9.93 9.62 -26.16
N PRO A 521 9.39 8.45 -25.77
CA PRO A 521 9.23 7.33 -26.68
C PRO A 521 8.32 7.69 -27.86
N THR A 522 8.72 7.27 -29.07
CA THR A 522 7.98 7.50 -30.32
C THR A 522 6.91 6.42 -30.55
N THR A 523 6.99 5.28 -29.86
CA THR A 523 6.01 4.19 -29.94
C THR A 523 5.67 3.62 -28.57
N LEU A 524 4.49 3.01 -28.45
CA LEU A 524 4.12 2.28 -27.23
C LEU A 524 5.05 1.10 -26.95
N GLN A 525 5.54 0.43 -27.99
CA GLN A 525 6.57 -0.62 -27.85
C GLN A 525 7.86 -0.07 -27.24
N GLN A 526 8.34 1.09 -27.71
CA GLN A 526 9.53 1.71 -27.12
C GLN A 526 9.28 2.10 -25.66
N ALA A 527 8.09 2.62 -25.34
CA ALA A 527 7.72 2.95 -23.97
C ALA A 527 7.75 1.72 -23.04
N GLN A 528 7.29 0.55 -23.51
CA GLN A 528 7.34 -0.70 -22.75
C GLN A 528 8.75 -1.13 -22.36
N SER A 529 9.74 -0.82 -23.18
CA SER A 529 11.13 -1.20 -22.97
C SER A 529 11.92 -0.20 -22.10
N ILE A 530 11.30 0.89 -21.63
CA ILE A 530 12.01 1.91 -20.84
C ILE A 530 12.28 1.39 -19.41
N PRO A 531 13.56 1.30 -18.98
CA PRO A 531 13.88 0.90 -17.63
C PRO A 531 13.30 1.87 -16.60
N GLY A 532 12.62 1.32 -15.58
CA GLY A 532 12.04 2.10 -14.48
C GLY A 532 10.65 2.67 -14.77
N LEU A 533 10.15 2.62 -16.02
CA LEU A 533 8.78 3.02 -16.31
C LEU A 533 7.79 1.97 -15.81
N SER A 534 6.80 2.38 -15.02
CA SER A 534 5.79 1.45 -14.54
C SER A 534 4.85 1.03 -15.68
N PRO A 535 4.43 -0.24 -15.77
CA PRO A 535 3.55 -0.59 -16.88
C PRO A 535 2.12 -0.09 -16.74
N ALA A 536 1.70 0.32 -15.54
CA ALA A 536 0.51 1.14 -15.36
C ALA A 536 0.62 2.47 -16.13
N ALA A 537 1.82 3.07 -16.19
CA ALA A 537 2.08 4.25 -16.99
C ALA A 537 1.95 3.98 -18.49
N VAL A 538 2.48 2.84 -18.97
CA VAL A 538 2.34 2.43 -20.36
C VAL A 538 0.87 2.19 -20.74
N ILE A 539 0.09 1.50 -19.88
CA ILE A 539 -1.36 1.30 -20.08
C ILE A 539 -2.09 2.64 -20.18
N ARG A 540 -1.79 3.57 -19.27
CA ARG A 540 -2.42 4.91 -19.26
C ARG A 540 -2.09 5.69 -20.52
N LEU A 541 -0.83 5.68 -20.93
CA LEU A 541 -0.35 6.32 -22.14
C LEU A 541 -1.08 5.75 -23.36
N MET A 542 -1.18 4.42 -23.48
CA MET A 542 -1.95 3.77 -24.55
C MET A 542 -3.40 4.25 -24.61
N LYS A 543 -4.12 4.27 -23.48
CA LYS A 543 -5.54 4.69 -23.43
C LYS A 543 -5.72 6.11 -23.99
N ILE A 544 -4.80 7.00 -23.68
CA ILE A 544 -4.87 8.40 -24.10
C ILE A 544 -4.49 8.57 -25.57
N VAL A 545 -3.39 7.94 -26.02
CA VAL A 545 -2.97 7.98 -27.42
C VAL A 545 -4.05 7.37 -28.33
N ARG A 546 -4.69 6.28 -27.90
CA ARG A 546 -5.82 5.66 -28.62
C ARG A 546 -7.03 6.59 -28.70
N LYS A 547 -7.36 7.27 -27.59
CA LYS A 547 -8.44 8.25 -27.55
C LYS A 547 -8.17 9.41 -28.52
N MET A 548 -6.95 9.95 -28.54
CA MET A 548 -6.56 11.03 -29.45
C MET A 548 -6.72 10.66 -30.92
N LYS A 549 -6.25 9.48 -31.35
CA LYS A 549 -6.46 9.01 -32.72
C LYS A 549 -7.94 8.88 -33.08
N TYR A 550 -8.78 8.41 -32.15
CA TYR A 550 -10.22 8.31 -32.39
C TYR A 550 -10.87 9.67 -32.69
N TYR A 551 -10.42 10.75 -32.01
CA TYR A 551 -10.88 12.11 -32.30
C TYR A 551 -10.30 12.70 -33.59
N GLU A 552 -9.08 12.33 -33.99
CA GLU A 552 -8.50 12.74 -35.29
C GLU A 552 -9.22 12.11 -36.49
N TYR A 553 -9.70 10.86 -36.36
CA TYR A 553 -10.48 10.20 -37.41
C TYR A 553 -11.96 10.64 -37.42
N GLY A 554 -12.53 10.99 -36.27
CA GLY A 554 -13.93 11.46 -36.17
C GLY A 554 -14.16 12.89 -36.65
N ASN A 555 -13.12 13.74 -36.71
CA ASN A 555 -13.20 15.10 -37.24
C ASN A 555 -12.84 15.21 -38.74
N ASN A 556 -12.46 14.11 -39.38
CA ASN A 556 -12.12 14.04 -40.81
C ASN A 556 -13.12 13.17 -41.61
N ALA A 557 -14.30 12.90 -41.05
CA ALA A 557 -15.38 12.12 -41.68
C ALA A 557 -16.58 13.00 -42.02
#